data_AF-A0A7M1QVU9-F1
#
_entry.id   AF-A0A7M1QVU9-F1
#
_cell.length_a   1.000
_cell.length_b   1.000
_cell.length_c   1.000
_cell.angle_alpha   90.00
_cell.angle_beta   90.00
_cell.angle_gamma   90.00
#
_symmetry.space_group_name_H-M   'P 1'
#
loop_
_entity.id
_entity.type
_entity.pdbx_description
1 polymer ?
#
loop_
_entity_poly.entity_id
_entity_poly.type
_entity_poly.pdbx_seq_one_letter_code
_entity_poly.pdbx_strand_id
1 'polypeptide(L)' 'MTPENMRIDVDQDTITVTCQVTVDDQRYAYVARVHADDGIISETLTKIFPTSLSG' A
#
# COMPACT_ATOMS: atom_id res chain seq x y z
N MET A 1 -4.08 -6.26 -14.58
CA MET A 1 -3.55 -5.78 -13.29
C MET A 1 -3.69 -6.92 -12.28
N THR A 2 -2.59 -7.56 -11.93
CA THR A 2 -2.56 -8.61 -10.90
C THR A 2 -1.73 -8.08 -9.74
N PRO A 3 -2.23 -8.08 -8.49
CA PRO A 3 -1.44 -7.67 -7.34
C PRO A 3 -0.32 -8.69 -7.08
N GLU A 4 0.88 -8.17 -6.84
CA GLU A 4 2.10 -8.92 -6.56
C GLU A 4 2.70 -8.39 -5.25
N ASN A 5 3.42 -9.25 -4.52
CA ASN A 5 4.18 -8.86 -3.32
C ASN A 5 3.39 -8.01 -2.30
N MET A 6 2.20 -8.47 -1.94
CA MET A 6 1.38 -7.83 -0.92
C MET A 6 2.02 -7.99 0.47
N ARG A 7 2.19 -6.88 1.17
CA ARG A 7 2.65 -6.84 2.57
C ARG A 7 1.67 -6.02 3.39
N ILE A 8 1.37 -6.52 4.58
CA ILE A 8 0.53 -5.84 5.56
C ILE A 8 1.37 -5.69 6.82
N ASP A 9 1.60 -4.44 7.22
CA ASP A 9 2.27 -4.08 8.46
C ASP A 9 1.24 -3.47 9.41
N VAL A 10 1.22 -3.94 10.65
CA VAL A 10 0.33 -3.44 11.70
C VAL A 10 1.19 -2.89 12.82
N ASP A 11 1.01 -1.61 13.14
CA ASP A 11 1.66 -0.94 14.26
C ASP A 11 0.60 -0.23 15.08
N GLN A 12 0.46 -0.58 16.35
CA GLN A 12 -0.53 -0.04 17.30
C GLN A 12 -1.93 0.24 16.69
N ASP A 13 -2.14 1.47 16.22
CA ASP A 13 -3.38 2.03 15.67
C ASP A 13 -3.36 2.19 14.15
N THR A 14 -2.30 1.77 13.48
CA THR A 14 -2.05 2.00 12.06
C THR A 14 -1.83 0.69 11.32
N ILE A 15 -2.63 0.44 10.28
CA ILE A 15 -2.45 -0.66 9.34
C ILE A 15 -1.91 -0.07 8.04
N THR A 16 -0.71 -0.49 7.64
CA THR A 16 -0.12 -0.12 6.34
C THR A 16 -0.20 -1.32 5.40
N VAL A 17 -0.94 -1.17 4.32
CA VAL A 17 -1.01 -2.14 3.22
C VAL A 17 -0.14 -1.63 2.08
N THR A 18 0.89 -2.39 1.73
CA THR A 18 1.72 -2.14 0.55
C THR A 18 1.48 -3.24 -0.46
N CYS A 19 1.16 -2.85 -1.70
CA CYS A 19 0.96 -3.79 -2.80
C CYS A 19 1.75 -3.29 -4.01
N GLN A 20 2.43 -4.19 -4.71
CA GLN A 20 3.04 -3.89 -5.99
C GLN A 20 2.12 -4.39 -7.10
N VAL A 21 1.97 -3.59 -8.15
CA VAL A 21 1.17 -3.96 -9.33
C VAL A 21 1.99 -3.70 -10.57
N THR A 22 1.96 -4.64 -11.52
CA THR A 22 2.54 -4.46 -12.85
C THR A 22 1.41 -4.14 -13.85
N VAL A 23 1.56 -3.04 -14.58
CA VAL A 23 0.63 -2.57 -15.62
C VAL A 23 1.46 -2.18 -16.83
N ASP A 24 1.19 -2.79 -17.99
CA ASP A 24 1.90 -2.52 -19.25
C ASP A 24 3.44 -2.53 -19.10
N ASP A 25 3.97 -3.60 -18.48
CA ASP A 25 5.39 -3.81 -18.12
C ASP A 25 6.00 -2.79 -17.15
N GLN A 26 5.19 -1.86 -16.62
CA GLN A 26 5.60 -0.89 -15.62
C GLN A 26 5.13 -1.28 -14.23
N ARG A 27 6.03 -1.21 -13.24
CA ARG A 27 5.72 -1.51 -11.84
C ARG A 27 5.31 -0.25 -11.07
N TYR A 28 4.28 -0.40 -10.24
CA TYR A 28 3.78 0.61 -9.33
C TYR A 28 3.68 0.03 -7.92
N ALA A 29 3.89 0.89 -6.93
CA ALA A 29 3.58 0.58 -5.53
C ALA A 29 2.35 1.36 -5.11
N TYR A 30 1.34 0.63 -4.64
CA TYR A 30 0.17 1.14 -3.95
C TYR A 30 0.41 1.03 -2.44
N VAL A 31 0.35 2.16 -1.73
CA VAL A 31 0.44 2.19 -0.27
C VAL A 31 -0.85 2.79 0.29
N ALA A 32 -1.58 2.00 1.06
CA ALA A 32 -2.69 2.47 1.87
C ALA A 32 -2.29 2.45 3.34
N ARG A 33 -2.50 3.55 4.05
CA ARG A 33 -2.41 3.62 5.51
C ARG A 33 -3.80 3.83 6.06
N VAL A 34 -4.16 3.00 7.02
CA VAL A 34 -5.44 3.01 7.68
C VAL A 34 -5.18 3.26 9.15
N HIS A 35 -5.71 4.36 9.69
CA HIS A 35 -5.75 4.57 11.14
C HIS A 35 -7.02 3.91 11.68
N ALA A 36 -6.87 3.10 12.72
CA ALA A 36 -7.93 2.41 13.43
C ALA A 36 -7.89 2.84 14.90
N ASP A 37 -8.88 3.61 15.32
CA ASP A 37 -9.09 3.98 16.72
C ASP A 37 -10.26 3.15 17.26
N ASP A 38 -10.02 2.37 18.30
CA ASP A 38 -11.01 1.44 18.90
C ASP A 38 -11.72 0.53 17.88
N GLY A 39 -10.97 0.04 16.88
CA GLY A 39 -11.50 -0.83 15.81
C GLY A 39 -12.33 -0.10 14.75
N ILE A 40 -12.46 1.23 14.83
CA ILE A 40 -13.11 2.07 13.83
C ILE A 40 -12.04 2.65 12.91
N ILE A 41 -12.20 2.44 11.60
CA ILE A 41 -11.36 3.09 10.59
C ILE A 41 -11.66 4.59 10.59
N SER A 42 -10.71 5.39 11.04
CA SER A 42 -10.84 6.84 11.16
C SER A 42 -10.30 7.58 9.94
N GLU A 43 -9.30 7.02 9.25
CA GLU A 43 -8.69 7.65 8.08
C GLU A 43 -8.09 6.62 7.13
N THR A 44 -8.16 6.89 5.81
CA THR A 44 -7.44 6.11 4.79
C THR A 44 -6.65 7.05 3.89
N LEU A 45 -5.32 6.91 3.91
CA LEU A 45 -4.41 7.65 3.04
C LEU A 45 -3.86 6.70 1.98
N THR A 46 -4.13 7.03 0.72
CA THR A 46 -3.70 6.23 -0.44
C THR A 46 -2.70 7.01 -1.28
N LYS A 47 -1.58 6.37 -1.63
CA LYS A 47 -0.60 6.93 -2.58
C LYS A 47 -0.13 5.85 -3.56
N ILE A 48 0.03 6.26 -4.81
CA ILE A 48 0.56 5.42 -5.89
C ILE A 48 1.88 6.03 -6.34
N PHE A 49 2.91 5.20 -6.40
CA PHE A 49 4.24 5.61 -6.87
C PHE A 49 4.66 4.71 -8.02
N PRO A 50 5.18 5.25 -9.14
CA PRO A 50 5.95 4.42 -10.05
C PRO A 50 7.18 3.93 -9.28
N THR A 51 7.41 2.62 -9.23
CA THR A 51 8.67 2.11 -8.68
C THR A 51 9.70 2.31 -9.78
N SER A 52 10.42 3.43 -9.73
CA SER A 52 11.52 3.69 -10.65
C SER A 52 12.51 2.53 -10.59
N LEU A 53 12.76 1.89 -11.74
CA LEU A 53 13.88 0.98 -11.95
C LEU A 53 15.16 1.80 -11.88
N SER A 54 15.60 2.15 -10.67
CA SER A 54 16.88 2.78 -10.44
C SER A 54 17.62 1.98 -9.38
N GLY A 55 18.46 1.05 -9.85
CA GLY A 55 19.64 0.51 -9.17
C GLY A 55 19.39 -0.46 -8.04
#